data_AF-A0A6N7PY40-F1
#
_entry.id   AF-A0A6N7PY40-F1
#
_cell.length_a   1.000
_cell.length_b   1.000
_cell.length_c   1.000
_cell.angle_alpha   90.00
_cell.angle_beta   90.00
_cell.angle_gamma   90.00
#
_symmetry.space_group_name_H-M   'P 1'
#
loop_
_entity.id
_entity.type
_entity.pdbx_description
1 polymer ?
#
loop_
_entity_poly.entity_id
_entity_poly.type
_entity_poly.pdbx_seq_one_letter_code
_entity_poly.pdbx_strand_id
1 'polypeptide(L)'
;MADATTKELLGRLPPVVELRDIGLSFTLPRGKNLSRTWSRELRTELASRVRLRITQEALTLRCDPPIVIDALWPAKNMLFGGADVRFEDARIEAWVSPIDGPGEGLVDFTADAKKQIVELLAAGLRGTKMAQPGYDPMQDEAALATLEAIADNFRKTPSTGTSDVSAADLGDPAIEATLALRERFVHEQGGAGLEVEAGGSIHVEIKGSGDLASIAAEASNEARVRAANLQSITITSEAVTVVHGGAPLVELVEIRVDRGGGVALSRMRLRGALEEVSGLESLVRVVAGVVRFAGSEVPLDPGLALAAAGPASEATLVPGLVRRKIEDVLAEGVRKLVREHASSIPGLDLRDVLAV
;
A
#
# COMPACT_ATOMS: atom_id res chain seq x y z
N MET A 1 -16.32 18.77 -4.16
CA MET A 1 -16.31 18.94 -5.61
C MET A 1 -15.02 18.34 -6.12
N ALA A 2 -15.01 17.02 -6.31
CA ALA A 2 -13.98 16.36 -7.09
C ALA A 2 -13.86 17.08 -8.45
N ASP A 3 -12.64 17.47 -8.80
CA ASP A 3 -12.31 18.05 -10.09
C ASP A 3 -12.73 17.06 -11.21
N ALA A 4 -13.12 17.58 -12.38
CA ALA A 4 -13.47 16.79 -13.55
C ALA A 4 -12.39 15.74 -13.89
N THR A 5 -11.14 16.04 -13.55
CA THR A 5 -9.97 15.17 -13.64
C THR A 5 -10.08 13.87 -12.84
N THR A 6 -10.65 13.87 -11.64
CA THR A 6 -10.72 12.66 -10.79
C THR A 6 -11.76 11.66 -11.34
N LYS A 7 -12.85 12.15 -11.95
CA LYS A 7 -13.82 11.31 -12.66
C LYS A 7 -13.23 10.65 -13.92
N GLU A 8 -12.35 11.37 -14.61
CA GLU A 8 -11.69 10.88 -15.82
C GLU A 8 -10.68 9.75 -15.53
N LEU A 9 -10.02 9.78 -14.36
CA LEU A 9 -8.99 8.80 -13.99
C LEU A 9 -9.53 7.41 -13.59
N LEU A 10 -10.65 7.34 -12.86
CA LEU A 10 -11.26 6.05 -12.51
C LEU A 10 -11.87 5.32 -13.72
N GLY A 11 -12.31 6.07 -14.74
CA GLY A 11 -12.79 5.51 -16.02
C GLY A 11 -11.69 5.14 -17.02
N ARG A 12 -10.39 5.25 -16.64
CA ARG A 12 -9.24 5.15 -17.55
C ARG A 12 -8.27 4.01 -17.26
N LEU A 13 -8.65 3.04 -16.42
CA LEU A 13 -7.85 1.81 -16.33
C LEU A 13 -7.76 1.17 -17.72
N PRO A 14 -6.56 0.78 -18.18
CA PRO A 14 -6.44 0.05 -19.43
C PRO A 14 -7.34 -1.19 -19.40
N PRO A 15 -7.97 -1.59 -20.53
CA PRO A 15 -8.91 -2.71 -20.56
C PRO A 15 -8.27 -4.04 -20.11
N VAL A 16 -6.95 -4.14 -20.17
CA VAL A 16 -6.16 -5.30 -19.71
C VAL A 16 -5.88 -5.30 -18.20
N VAL A 17 -6.25 -4.25 -17.46
CA VAL A 17 -6.04 -4.12 -16.02
C VAL A 17 -7.38 -4.10 -15.29
N GLU A 18 -7.46 -4.82 -14.19
CA GLU A 18 -8.60 -4.86 -13.29
C GLU A 18 -8.18 -4.37 -11.89
N LEU A 19 -8.92 -3.41 -11.33
CA LEU A 19 -8.76 -3.01 -9.94
C LEU A 19 -9.43 -4.05 -9.04
N ARG A 20 -8.68 -4.64 -8.13
CA ARG A 20 -9.17 -5.64 -7.15
C ARG A 20 -9.53 -4.99 -5.81
N ASP A 21 -8.71 -4.05 -5.39
CA ASP A 21 -8.95 -3.27 -4.18
C ASP A 21 -8.20 -1.95 -4.19
N ILE A 22 -8.67 -1.04 -3.35
CA ILE A 22 -8.06 0.24 -3.06
C ILE A 22 -8.13 0.48 -1.55
N GLY A 23 -7.09 1.09 -0.99
CA GLY A 23 -7.03 1.41 0.42
C GLY A 23 -6.37 2.75 0.69
N LEU A 24 -6.67 3.29 1.87
CA LEU A 24 -6.05 4.46 2.44
C LEU A 24 -5.72 4.15 3.90
N SER A 25 -4.57 4.61 4.35
CA SER A 25 -4.21 4.52 5.76
C SER A 25 -3.52 5.77 6.26
N PHE A 26 -3.57 5.98 7.57
CA PHE A 26 -2.87 7.04 8.28
C PHE A 26 -2.58 6.59 9.71
N THR A 27 -1.65 7.27 10.38
CA THR A 27 -1.26 7.00 11.76
C THR A 27 -1.97 7.96 12.69
N LEU A 28 -2.63 7.40 13.71
CA LEU A 28 -3.06 8.13 14.90
C LEU A 28 -1.91 8.18 15.91
N PRO A 29 -1.64 9.33 16.52
CA PRO A 29 -0.54 9.47 17.47
C PRO A 29 -0.86 8.75 18.78
N ARG A 30 0.19 8.46 19.54
CA ARG A 30 0.09 7.87 20.88
C ARG A 30 -0.45 8.88 21.91
N GLY A 31 -1.22 8.38 22.86
CA GLY A 31 -1.59 9.06 24.10
C GLY A 31 -2.68 10.12 23.93
N LYS A 32 -3.45 10.08 22.84
CA LYS A 32 -4.48 11.08 22.55
C LYS A 32 -5.88 10.48 22.75
N ASN A 33 -6.81 11.32 23.17
CA ASN A 33 -8.23 10.96 23.21
C ASN A 33 -8.87 11.33 21.88
N LEU A 34 -9.40 10.32 21.20
CA LEU A 34 -10.18 10.48 19.98
C LEU A 34 -11.59 10.99 20.30
N SER A 35 -12.11 10.61 21.48
CA SER A 35 -13.35 11.13 22.05
C SER A 35 -13.33 10.91 23.55
N ARG A 36 -13.65 11.95 24.32
CA ARG A 36 -13.83 11.90 25.77
C ARG A 36 -15.24 12.36 26.12
N THR A 37 -15.99 11.52 26.81
CA THR A 37 -17.25 11.87 27.47
C THR A 37 -17.10 11.71 28.98
N TRP A 38 -18.15 12.02 29.74
CA TRP A 38 -18.15 11.80 31.19
C TRP A 38 -18.12 10.32 31.59
N SER A 39 -18.45 9.41 30.67
CA SER A 39 -18.62 7.98 30.94
C SER A 39 -17.59 7.09 30.24
N ARG A 40 -16.83 7.61 29.28
CA ARG A 40 -15.82 6.87 28.52
C ARG A 40 -14.79 7.78 27.86
N GLU A 41 -13.61 7.22 27.62
CA GLU A 41 -12.58 7.82 26.76
C GLU A 41 -12.16 6.81 25.70
N LEU A 42 -12.29 7.19 24.42
CA LEU A 42 -11.66 6.46 23.32
C LEU A 42 -10.25 7.02 23.14
N ARG A 43 -9.22 6.22 23.44
CA ARG A 43 -7.83 6.68 23.48
C ARG A 43 -6.87 5.77 22.73
N THR A 44 -5.81 6.35 22.20
CA THR A 44 -4.68 5.62 21.63
C THR A 44 -3.61 5.38 22.70
N GLU A 45 -3.43 4.16 23.19
CA GLU A 45 -2.33 3.86 24.13
C GLU A 45 -0.97 3.76 23.43
N LEU A 46 -1.01 3.31 22.18
CA LEU A 46 0.10 3.24 21.24
C LEU A 46 -0.28 4.02 19.98
N ALA A 47 0.71 4.43 19.19
CA ALA A 47 0.43 4.95 17.85
C ALA A 47 -0.25 3.83 17.04
N SER A 48 -1.40 4.12 16.45
CA SER A 48 -2.23 3.13 15.76
C SER A 48 -2.39 3.49 14.30
N ARG A 49 -2.10 2.56 13.40
CA ARG A 49 -2.38 2.75 11.97
C ARG A 49 -3.81 2.37 11.68
N VAL A 50 -4.58 3.35 11.23
CA VAL A 50 -5.95 3.15 10.75
C VAL A 50 -5.86 2.87 9.26
N ARG A 51 -6.42 1.74 8.82
CA ARG A 51 -6.48 1.33 7.41
C ARG A 51 -7.93 1.20 7.00
N LEU A 52 -8.31 1.86 5.91
CA LEU A 52 -9.58 1.69 5.22
C LEU A 52 -9.29 1.02 3.88
N ARG A 53 -9.92 -0.12 3.60
CA ARG A 53 -9.76 -0.86 2.35
C ARG A 53 -11.11 -1.19 1.76
N ILE A 54 -11.25 -0.98 0.46
CA ILE A 54 -12.44 -1.30 -0.33
C ILE A 54 -12.04 -2.42 -1.29
N THR A 55 -12.71 -3.55 -1.17
CA THR A 55 -12.65 -4.66 -2.14
C THR A 55 -13.97 -4.74 -2.89
N GLN A 56 -14.12 -5.71 -3.80
CA GLN A 56 -15.43 -6.00 -4.39
C GLN A 56 -16.47 -6.49 -3.36
N GLU A 57 -16.03 -7.10 -2.26
CA GLU A 57 -16.91 -7.78 -1.30
C GLU A 57 -17.23 -6.92 -0.07
N ALA A 58 -16.30 -6.06 0.34
CA ALA A 58 -16.44 -5.31 1.59
C ALA A 58 -15.66 -3.99 1.64
N LEU A 59 -16.16 -3.07 2.48
CA LEU A 59 -15.40 -1.97 3.07
C LEU A 59 -14.87 -2.45 4.42
N THR A 60 -13.56 -2.45 4.61
CA THR A 60 -12.92 -2.86 5.87
C THR A 60 -12.15 -1.69 6.48
N LEU A 61 -12.46 -1.37 7.73
CA LEU A 61 -11.70 -0.49 8.61
C LEU A 61 -10.92 -1.36 9.61
N ARG A 62 -9.59 -1.17 9.72
CA ARG A 62 -8.74 -1.83 10.73
C ARG A 62 -7.93 -0.80 11.50
N CYS A 63 -7.73 -1.06 12.79
CA CYS A 63 -6.84 -0.29 13.66
C CYS A 63 -5.76 -1.22 14.20
N ASP A 64 -4.50 -0.88 13.97
CA ASP A 64 -3.37 -1.74 14.30
C ASP A 64 -2.20 -0.93 14.90
N PRO A 65 -1.88 -1.11 16.19
CA PRO A 65 -2.62 -1.91 17.19
C PRO A 65 -4.04 -1.37 17.44
N PRO A 66 -4.94 -2.17 18.07
CA PRO A 66 -6.29 -1.75 18.41
C PRO A 66 -6.33 -0.48 19.27
N ILE A 67 -7.39 0.31 19.12
CA ILE A 67 -7.63 1.53 19.91
C ILE A 67 -8.32 1.13 21.22
N VAL A 68 -7.91 1.74 22.33
CA VAL A 68 -8.48 1.43 23.65
C VAL A 68 -9.74 2.27 23.89
N ILE A 69 -10.80 1.61 24.35
CA ILE A 69 -11.98 2.23 24.93
C ILE A 69 -11.82 2.12 26.44
N ASP A 70 -11.35 3.21 27.06
CA ASP A 70 -11.26 3.36 28.50
C ASP A 70 -12.66 3.66 29.04
N ALA A 71 -13.24 2.71 29.77
CA ALA A 71 -14.60 2.80 30.26
C ALA A 71 -14.59 3.15 31.76
N LEU A 72 -15.49 4.04 32.19
CA LEU A 72 -15.57 4.41 33.60
C LEU A 72 -15.94 3.19 34.46
N TRP A 73 -15.18 2.97 35.54
CA TRP A 73 -15.48 1.92 36.52
C TRP A 73 -16.96 2.03 36.98
N PRO A 74 -17.72 0.91 37.02
CA PRO A 74 -17.29 -0.49 37.02
C PRO A 74 -17.22 -1.16 35.64
N ALA A 75 -17.30 -0.43 34.54
CA ALA A 75 -17.20 -1.01 33.20
C ALA A 75 -15.78 -1.52 32.89
N LYS A 76 -15.68 -2.59 32.10
CA LYS A 76 -14.41 -3.08 31.55
C LYS A 76 -13.90 -2.18 30.43
N ASN A 77 -12.59 -2.01 30.38
CA ASN A 77 -11.93 -1.47 29.19
C ASN A 77 -12.09 -2.43 28.02
N MET A 78 -12.06 -1.89 26.81
CA MET A 78 -12.23 -2.67 25.58
C MET A 78 -11.19 -2.26 24.54
N LEU A 79 -10.98 -3.13 23.56
CA LEU A 79 -10.14 -2.89 22.39
C LEU A 79 -11.03 -2.82 21.15
N PHE A 80 -10.92 -1.74 20.39
CA PHE A 80 -11.52 -1.58 19.08
C PHE A 80 -10.50 -1.90 17.99
N GLY A 81 -10.69 -3.04 17.31
CA GLY A 81 -9.82 -3.49 16.23
C GLY A 81 -10.25 -3.04 14.83
N GLY A 82 -11.48 -2.53 14.69
CA GLY A 82 -12.02 -2.08 13.41
C GLY A 82 -13.47 -2.51 13.16
N ALA A 83 -13.91 -2.38 11.92
CA ALA A 83 -15.25 -2.74 11.47
C ALA A 83 -15.27 -3.08 9.98
N ASP A 84 -16.29 -3.78 9.53
CA ASP A 84 -16.55 -4.10 8.12
C ASP A 84 -17.98 -3.79 7.72
N VAL A 85 -18.13 -3.52 6.43
CA VAL A 85 -19.41 -3.44 5.72
C VAL A 85 -19.33 -4.46 4.59
N ARG A 86 -20.10 -5.52 4.68
CA ARG A 86 -20.22 -6.52 3.62
C ARG A 86 -21.24 -6.04 2.60
N PHE A 87 -20.85 -5.96 1.34
CA PHE A 87 -21.73 -5.38 0.32
C PHE A 87 -22.83 -6.32 -0.16
N GLU A 88 -22.63 -7.65 -0.08
CA GLU A 88 -23.63 -8.65 -0.48
C GLU A 88 -25.00 -8.41 0.17
N ASP A 89 -25.01 -8.18 1.49
CA ASP A 89 -26.23 -8.01 2.29
C ASP A 89 -26.29 -6.66 3.03
N ALA A 90 -25.36 -5.75 2.75
CA ALA A 90 -25.17 -4.48 3.44
C ALA A 90 -25.01 -4.61 4.97
N ARG A 91 -24.51 -5.75 5.45
CA ARG A 91 -24.30 -5.99 6.88
C ARG A 91 -23.06 -5.27 7.38
N ILE A 92 -23.20 -4.62 8.54
CA ILE A 92 -22.09 -3.97 9.25
C ILE A 92 -21.73 -4.81 10.47
N GLU A 93 -20.45 -5.10 10.65
CA GLU A 93 -19.91 -5.75 11.84
C GLU A 93 -18.74 -4.93 12.42
N ALA A 94 -18.54 -5.04 13.74
CA ALA A 94 -17.53 -4.30 14.47
C ALA A 94 -16.77 -5.24 15.41
N TRP A 95 -15.44 -5.15 15.39
CA TRP A 95 -14.56 -5.94 16.25
C TRP A 95 -14.19 -5.15 17.50
N VAL A 96 -14.89 -5.47 18.57
CA VAL A 96 -14.62 -4.99 19.92
C VAL A 96 -14.44 -6.21 20.83
N SER A 97 -13.42 -6.18 21.68
CA SER A 97 -13.16 -7.21 22.69
C SER A 97 -12.90 -6.59 24.06
N PRO A 98 -13.34 -7.19 25.16
CA PRO A 98 -13.00 -6.72 26.49
C PRO A 98 -11.51 -6.94 26.78
N ILE A 99 -10.95 -6.15 27.69
CA ILE A 99 -9.64 -6.40 28.29
C ILE A 99 -9.88 -7.13 29.62
N ASP A 100 -9.23 -8.27 29.80
CA ASP A 100 -9.29 -9.04 31.03
C ASP A 100 -7.97 -8.89 31.80
N GLY A 101 -8.07 -8.54 33.09
CA GLY A 101 -6.90 -8.36 33.95
C GLY A 101 -7.25 -7.87 35.36
N PRO A 102 -6.30 -7.95 36.30
CA PRO A 102 -6.50 -7.40 37.64
C PRO A 102 -6.68 -5.88 37.57
N GLY A 103 -7.82 -5.37 38.05
CA GLY A 103 -8.16 -3.95 38.00
C GLY A 103 -8.95 -3.52 36.75
N GLU A 104 -9.14 -4.42 35.79
CA GLU A 104 -10.09 -4.25 34.70
C GLU A 104 -11.51 -4.45 35.25
N GLY A 105 -12.46 -3.59 34.89
CA GLY A 105 -13.79 -3.52 35.51
C GLY A 105 -14.59 -4.83 35.60
N LEU A 106 -15.76 -4.78 36.22
CA LEU A 106 -16.61 -5.94 36.48
C LEU A 106 -17.65 -6.18 35.39
N VAL A 107 -18.09 -5.12 34.70
CA VAL A 107 -19.23 -5.17 33.78
C VAL A 107 -18.75 -5.04 32.34
N ASP A 108 -19.08 -6.02 31.50
CA ASP A 108 -18.73 -6.03 30.08
C ASP A 108 -19.81 -5.32 29.24
N PHE A 109 -19.43 -4.21 28.60
CA PHE A 109 -20.27 -3.42 27.69
C PHE A 109 -19.87 -3.57 26.22
N THR A 110 -19.12 -4.62 25.87
CA THR A 110 -18.65 -4.88 24.50
C THR A 110 -19.80 -4.89 23.48
N ALA A 111 -20.96 -5.46 23.83
CA ALA A 111 -22.13 -5.49 22.94
C ALA A 111 -22.69 -4.09 22.64
N ASP A 112 -22.77 -3.22 23.65
CA ASP A 112 -23.25 -1.85 23.49
C ASP A 112 -22.25 -1.00 22.69
N ALA A 113 -20.96 -1.18 22.94
CA ALA A 113 -19.91 -0.52 22.16
C ALA A 113 -19.97 -0.93 20.68
N LYS A 114 -20.12 -2.23 20.40
CA LYS A 114 -20.32 -2.74 19.03
C LYS A 114 -21.54 -2.08 18.37
N LYS A 115 -22.67 -2.06 19.07
CA LYS A 115 -23.91 -1.47 18.56
C LYS A 115 -23.74 0.00 18.20
N GLN A 116 -23.09 0.80 19.06
CA GLN A 116 -22.84 2.23 18.79
C GLN A 116 -21.93 2.44 17.57
N ILE A 117 -20.88 1.62 17.41
CA ILE A 117 -19.98 1.70 16.25
C ILE A 117 -20.73 1.34 14.96
N VAL A 118 -21.54 0.27 15.01
CA VAL A 118 -22.39 -0.13 13.88
C VAL A 118 -23.38 0.97 13.51
N GLU A 119 -24.03 1.61 14.48
CA GLU A 119 -24.95 2.73 14.25
C GLU A 119 -24.25 3.95 13.66
N LEU A 120 -23.03 4.26 14.11
CA LEU A 120 -22.21 5.35 13.57
C LEU A 120 -21.85 5.09 12.09
N LEU A 121 -21.39 3.88 11.77
CA LEU A 121 -21.08 3.50 10.39
C LEU A 121 -22.34 3.52 9.51
N ALA A 122 -23.45 2.97 10.00
CA ALA A 122 -24.73 3.00 9.30
C ALA A 122 -25.20 4.44 9.03
N ALA A 123 -24.97 5.36 9.97
CA ALA A 123 -25.27 6.78 9.78
C ALA A 123 -24.40 7.43 8.70
N GLY A 124 -23.10 7.10 8.65
CA GLY A 124 -22.18 7.57 7.61
C GLY A 124 -22.54 7.07 6.21
N LEU A 125 -22.99 5.82 6.08
CA LEU A 125 -23.36 5.22 4.79
C LEU A 125 -24.78 5.59 4.32
N ARG A 126 -25.58 6.23 5.19
CA ARG A 126 -27.02 6.45 4.95
C ARG A 126 -27.27 7.19 3.64
N GLY A 127 -28.16 6.64 2.82
CA GLY A 127 -28.58 7.26 1.55
C GLY A 127 -27.56 7.13 0.42
N THR A 128 -26.51 6.33 0.60
CA THR A 128 -25.49 6.06 -0.42
C THR A 128 -25.71 4.68 -1.05
N LYS A 129 -25.15 4.45 -2.24
CA LYS A 129 -25.20 3.12 -2.89
C LYS A 129 -24.52 2.04 -2.05
N MET A 130 -23.50 2.41 -1.28
CA MET A 130 -22.72 1.50 -0.43
C MET A 130 -23.55 0.89 0.71
N ALA A 131 -24.70 1.47 1.05
CA ALA A 131 -25.64 0.90 2.01
C ALA A 131 -26.65 -0.08 1.38
N GLN A 132 -26.57 -0.33 0.08
CA GLN A 132 -27.50 -1.21 -0.64
C GLN A 132 -26.91 -2.62 -0.78
N PRO A 133 -27.70 -3.68 -0.52
CA PRO A 133 -27.28 -5.05 -0.81
C PRO A 133 -26.89 -5.23 -2.29
N GLY A 134 -25.82 -5.96 -2.53
CA GLY A 134 -25.26 -6.22 -3.86
C GLY A 134 -24.45 -5.06 -4.46
N TYR A 135 -24.04 -4.07 -3.66
CA TYR A 135 -23.19 -2.98 -4.14
C TYR A 135 -21.83 -3.50 -4.62
N ASP A 136 -21.40 -3.11 -5.82
CA ASP A 136 -20.06 -3.38 -6.33
C ASP A 136 -19.32 -2.04 -6.54
N PRO A 137 -18.36 -1.68 -5.66
CA PRO A 137 -17.61 -0.43 -5.80
C PRO A 137 -16.71 -0.40 -7.04
N MET A 138 -16.32 -1.56 -7.58
CA MET A 138 -15.46 -1.65 -8.76
C MET A 138 -16.23 -1.39 -10.06
N GLN A 139 -17.57 -1.44 -10.02
CA GLN A 139 -18.47 -1.13 -11.13
C GLN A 139 -19.23 0.20 -10.93
N ASP A 140 -19.00 0.92 -9.83
CA ASP A 140 -19.69 2.18 -9.55
C ASP A 140 -19.04 3.35 -10.31
N GLU A 141 -19.62 3.71 -11.46
CA GLU A 141 -19.22 4.89 -12.25
C GLU A 141 -19.25 6.22 -11.46
N ALA A 142 -19.99 6.24 -10.34
CA ALA A 142 -20.12 7.37 -9.44
C ALA A 142 -19.41 7.18 -8.09
N ALA A 143 -18.44 6.25 -7.99
CA ALA A 143 -17.76 5.90 -6.73
C ALA A 143 -17.25 7.12 -5.94
N LEU A 144 -16.69 8.13 -6.61
CA LEU A 144 -16.22 9.35 -5.93
C LEU A 144 -17.37 10.15 -5.31
N ALA A 145 -18.50 10.26 -6.01
CA ALA A 145 -19.67 10.94 -5.47
C ALA A 145 -20.26 10.16 -4.29
N THR A 146 -20.23 8.82 -4.36
CA THR A 146 -20.57 7.94 -3.23
C THR A 146 -19.65 8.22 -2.03
N LEU A 147 -18.33 8.30 -2.22
CA LEU A 147 -17.37 8.61 -1.16
C LEU A 147 -17.52 10.03 -0.59
N GLU A 148 -17.77 11.03 -1.45
CA GLU A 148 -18.05 12.41 -1.01
C GLU A 148 -19.32 12.46 -0.13
N ALA A 149 -20.38 11.75 -0.53
CA ALA A 149 -21.61 11.67 0.26
C ALA A 149 -21.39 10.99 1.63
N ILE A 150 -20.59 9.92 1.67
CA ILE A 150 -20.21 9.24 2.92
C ILE A 150 -19.43 10.21 3.82
N ALA A 151 -18.44 10.92 3.28
CA ALA A 151 -17.65 11.89 4.04
C ALA A 151 -18.53 13.02 4.60
N ASP A 152 -19.48 13.53 3.82
CA ASP A 152 -20.41 14.57 4.26
C ASP A 152 -21.37 14.08 5.34
N ASN A 153 -21.83 12.83 5.27
CA ASN A 153 -22.66 12.23 6.32
C ASN A 153 -21.88 12.11 7.64
N PHE A 154 -20.61 11.70 7.61
CA PHE A 154 -19.77 11.67 8.81
C PHE A 154 -19.54 13.08 9.38
N ARG A 155 -19.30 14.09 8.53
CA ARG A 155 -19.16 15.50 8.98
C ARG A 155 -20.42 16.05 9.65
N LYS A 156 -21.59 15.61 9.21
CA LYS A 156 -22.90 16.01 9.78
C LYS A 156 -23.28 15.21 11.02
N THR A 157 -22.60 14.09 11.28
CA THR A 157 -22.89 13.29 12.45
C THR A 157 -22.45 14.05 13.69
N PRO A 158 -23.33 14.25 14.69
CA PRO A 158 -22.97 15.01 15.89
C PRO A 158 -21.73 14.42 16.55
N SER A 159 -20.70 15.24 16.78
CA SER A 159 -19.60 14.83 17.64
C SER A 159 -20.10 14.76 19.07
N THR A 160 -19.91 13.62 19.72
CA THR A 160 -20.14 13.49 21.16
C THR A 160 -18.79 13.48 21.86
N GLY A 161 -18.64 14.35 22.85
CA GLY A 161 -17.41 14.47 23.63
C GLY A 161 -16.37 15.43 23.03
N THR A 162 -15.23 15.52 23.71
CA THR A 162 -14.07 16.33 23.30
C THR A 162 -12.99 15.44 22.68
N SER A 163 -12.39 15.86 21.56
CA SER A 163 -11.25 15.18 20.92
C SER A 163 -9.99 16.00 21.14
N ASP A 164 -8.90 15.32 21.52
CA ASP A 164 -7.53 15.88 21.58
C ASP A 164 -6.77 15.70 20.24
N VAL A 165 -7.44 15.09 19.25
CA VAL A 165 -6.92 14.83 17.90
C VAL A 165 -7.58 15.77 16.90
N SER A 166 -6.73 16.44 16.13
CA SER A 166 -7.07 17.24 14.96
C SER A 166 -6.56 16.57 13.69
N ALA A 167 -6.92 17.10 12.51
CA ALA A 167 -6.39 16.60 11.24
C ALA A 167 -4.86 16.73 11.13
N ALA A 168 -4.25 17.67 11.86
CA ALA A 168 -2.79 17.86 11.87
C ALA A 168 -2.06 16.78 12.67
N ASP A 169 -2.78 16.08 13.55
CA ASP A 169 -2.24 14.94 14.30
C ASP A 169 -2.23 13.65 13.45
N LEU A 170 -2.93 13.63 12.31
CA LEU A 170 -3.05 12.45 11.44
C LEU A 170 -1.89 12.43 10.44
N GLY A 171 -0.89 11.60 10.71
CA GLY A 171 0.36 11.55 9.95
C GLY A 171 0.53 10.30 9.07
N ASP A 172 1.64 10.25 8.34
CA ASP A 172 2.08 9.12 7.51
C ASP A 172 0.97 8.54 6.60
N PRO A 173 0.29 9.37 5.79
CA PRO A 173 -0.75 8.89 4.91
C PRO A 173 -0.15 7.93 3.88
N ALA A 174 -0.86 6.84 3.60
CA ALA A 174 -0.53 5.98 2.48
C ALA A 174 -1.79 5.61 1.70
N ILE A 175 -1.62 5.47 0.39
CA ILE A 175 -2.64 4.95 -0.52
C ILE A 175 -2.14 3.62 -1.04
N GLU A 176 -2.99 2.61 -1.04
CA GLU A 176 -2.67 1.31 -1.58
C GLU A 176 -3.68 0.89 -2.64
N ALA A 177 -3.26 0.13 -3.63
CA ALA A 177 -4.15 -0.45 -4.63
C ALA A 177 -3.60 -1.80 -5.10
N THR A 178 -4.50 -2.75 -5.35
CA THR A 178 -4.14 -4.03 -5.95
C THR A 178 -4.76 -4.12 -7.33
N LEU A 179 -3.90 -4.32 -8.33
CA LEU A 179 -4.26 -4.44 -9.74
C LEU A 179 -4.01 -5.88 -10.19
N ALA A 180 -4.91 -6.44 -10.97
CA ALA A 180 -4.73 -7.73 -11.63
C ALA A 180 -4.69 -7.53 -13.15
N LEU A 181 -3.79 -8.23 -13.83
CA LEU A 181 -3.77 -8.25 -15.29
C LEU A 181 -4.77 -9.29 -15.81
N ARG A 182 -5.61 -8.90 -16.78
CA ARG A 182 -6.55 -9.82 -17.45
C ARG A 182 -5.85 -10.67 -18.51
N GLU A 183 -4.78 -10.14 -19.08
CA GLU A 183 -4.02 -10.76 -20.15
C GLU A 183 -2.54 -10.82 -19.76
N ARG A 184 -1.81 -11.77 -20.35
CA ARG A 184 -0.37 -11.90 -20.15
C ARG A 184 0.32 -10.65 -20.72
N PHE A 185 1.18 -10.04 -19.91
CA PHE A 185 2.03 -8.93 -20.31
C PHE A 185 3.45 -9.45 -20.54
N VAL A 186 3.99 -9.20 -21.73
CA VAL A 186 5.39 -9.50 -22.05
C VAL A 186 6.02 -8.28 -22.71
N HIS A 187 7.12 -7.83 -22.15
CA HIS A 187 7.95 -6.77 -22.72
C HIS A 187 9.41 -7.20 -22.75
N GLU A 188 9.87 -7.66 -23.92
CA GLU A 188 11.26 -8.06 -24.14
C GLU A 188 11.97 -7.08 -25.10
N GLN A 189 13.20 -6.71 -24.76
CA GLN A 189 14.09 -5.94 -25.63
C GLN A 189 15.47 -6.62 -25.64
N GLY A 190 16.00 -6.92 -26.84
CA GLY A 190 17.28 -7.61 -26.97
C GLY A 190 17.28 -9.02 -26.36
N GLY A 191 16.10 -9.66 -26.29
CA GLY A 191 15.91 -10.98 -25.73
C GLY A 191 15.85 -11.02 -24.20
N ALA A 192 15.88 -9.90 -23.47
CA ALA A 192 15.61 -9.86 -22.03
C ALA A 192 14.43 -8.92 -21.74
N GLY A 193 13.66 -9.21 -20.70
CA GLY A 193 12.41 -8.47 -20.49
C GLY A 193 11.72 -8.71 -19.17
N LEU A 194 10.54 -8.11 -19.06
CA LEU A 194 9.59 -8.35 -17.99
C LEU A 194 8.40 -9.11 -18.52
N GLU A 195 7.95 -10.06 -17.72
CA GLU A 195 6.77 -10.85 -17.96
C GLU A 195 5.88 -10.85 -16.72
N VAL A 196 4.57 -10.73 -16.94
CA VAL A 196 3.56 -10.93 -15.91
C VAL A 196 2.45 -11.78 -16.52
N GLU A 197 2.15 -12.90 -15.88
CA GLU A 197 1.11 -13.82 -16.34
C GLU A 197 -0.29 -13.24 -16.19
N ALA A 198 -1.23 -13.74 -17.01
CA ALA A 198 -2.64 -13.40 -16.85
C ALA A 198 -3.15 -13.83 -15.46
N GLY A 199 -3.94 -12.98 -14.80
CA GLY A 199 -4.34 -13.12 -13.40
C GLY A 199 -3.27 -12.67 -12.39
N GLY A 200 -2.05 -12.36 -12.85
CA GLY A 200 -0.99 -11.84 -12.02
C GLY A 200 -1.40 -10.55 -11.30
N SER A 201 -1.21 -10.52 -9.98
CA SER A 201 -1.58 -9.40 -9.13
C SER A 201 -0.37 -8.56 -8.75
N ILE A 202 -0.53 -7.24 -8.81
CA ILE A 202 0.46 -6.23 -8.47
C ILE A 202 -0.16 -5.34 -7.41
N HIS A 203 0.42 -5.34 -6.22
CA HIS A 203 0.05 -4.45 -5.14
C HIS A 203 0.98 -3.23 -5.15
N VAL A 204 0.42 -2.03 -5.09
CA VAL A 204 1.16 -0.77 -5.05
C VAL A 204 0.77 -0.03 -3.77
N GLU A 205 1.76 0.31 -2.95
CA GLU A 205 1.61 1.23 -1.81
C GLU A 205 2.39 2.51 -2.09
N ILE A 206 1.73 3.66 -1.97
CA ILE A 206 2.31 5.00 -2.08
C ILE A 206 2.31 5.59 -0.67
N LYS A 207 3.50 5.79 -0.09
CA LYS A 207 3.67 6.28 1.28
C LYS A 207 4.11 7.73 1.32
N GLY A 208 3.34 8.57 1.98
CA GLY A 208 3.69 9.95 2.34
C GLY A 208 4.21 10.09 3.76
N SER A 209 4.61 11.30 4.11
CA SER A 209 5.08 11.68 5.47
C SER A 209 4.48 13.00 5.96
N GLY A 210 3.66 13.66 5.15
CA GLY A 210 2.90 14.84 5.58
C GLY A 210 1.75 14.48 6.53
N ASP A 211 1.06 15.51 7.01
CA ASP A 211 -0.17 15.36 7.80
C ASP A 211 -1.43 15.64 6.97
N LEU A 212 -2.56 15.10 7.39
CA LEU A 212 -3.82 15.26 6.66
C LEU A 212 -4.36 16.69 6.66
N ALA A 213 -4.04 17.53 7.65
CA ALA A 213 -4.49 18.93 7.66
C ALA A 213 -3.78 19.72 6.55
N SER A 214 -2.47 19.58 6.44
CA SER A 214 -1.67 20.19 5.38
C SER A 214 -2.16 19.75 4.01
N ILE A 215 -2.43 18.45 3.80
CA ILE A 215 -2.98 17.96 2.53
C ILE A 215 -4.38 18.53 2.26
N ALA A 216 -5.27 18.52 3.26
CA ALA A 216 -6.66 18.96 3.07
C ALA A 216 -6.80 20.47 2.88
N ALA A 217 -5.86 21.27 3.38
CA ALA A 217 -5.84 22.73 3.22
C ALA A 217 -5.53 23.16 1.78
N GLU A 218 -4.87 22.30 0.99
CA GLU A 218 -4.43 22.65 -0.35
C GLU A 218 -5.55 22.65 -1.40
N ALA A 219 -5.56 23.70 -2.22
CA ALA A 219 -6.60 23.94 -3.21
C ALA A 219 -6.40 23.16 -4.53
N SER A 220 -5.16 22.76 -4.85
CA SER A 220 -4.82 22.05 -6.10
C SER A 220 -4.25 20.66 -5.83
N ASN A 221 -4.42 19.73 -6.78
CA ASN A 221 -3.88 18.37 -6.66
C ASN A 221 -2.34 18.36 -6.55
N GLU A 222 -1.66 19.22 -7.29
CA GLU A 222 -0.19 19.37 -7.23
C GLU A 222 0.28 19.77 -5.83
N ALA A 223 -0.37 20.78 -5.24
CA ALA A 223 -0.05 21.21 -3.89
C ALA A 223 -0.37 20.14 -2.85
N ARG A 224 -1.48 19.40 -3.02
CA ARG A 224 -1.83 18.25 -2.15
C ARG A 224 -0.77 17.15 -2.18
N VAL A 225 -0.27 16.79 -3.36
CA VAL A 225 0.77 15.76 -3.49
C VAL A 225 2.09 16.24 -2.88
N ARG A 226 2.46 17.51 -3.06
CA ARG A 226 3.62 18.10 -2.37
C ARG A 226 3.46 18.07 -0.85
N ALA A 227 2.29 18.45 -0.33
CA ALA A 227 1.96 18.43 1.09
C ALA A 227 1.96 17.00 1.65
N ALA A 228 1.55 16.00 0.86
CA ALA A 228 1.64 14.59 1.25
C ALA A 228 3.09 14.13 1.44
N ASN A 229 4.04 14.84 0.82
CA ASN A 229 5.48 14.62 0.92
C ASN A 229 5.83 13.15 0.69
N LEU A 230 5.65 12.70 -0.57
CA LEU A 230 5.90 11.33 -0.99
C LEU A 230 7.30 10.87 -0.58
N GLN A 231 7.35 9.73 0.11
CA GLN A 231 8.59 9.10 0.57
C GLN A 231 8.99 7.96 -0.35
N SER A 232 8.04 7.06 -0.63
CA SER A 232 8.32 5.86 -1.42
C SER A 232 7.07 5.32 -2.10
N ILE A 233 7.30 4.59 -3.20
CA ILE A 233 6.33 3.71 -3.84
C ILE A 233 6.85 2.28 -3.68
N THR A 234 6.07 1.42 -3.03
CA THR A 234 6.37 0.00 -2.90
C THR A 234 5.48 -0.78 -3.86
N ILE A 235 6.10 -1.65 -4.66
CA ILE A 235 5.42 -2.55 -5.59
C ILE A 235 5.71 -3.96 -5.11
N THR A 236 4.65 -4.69 -4.76
CA THR A 236 4.74 -6.08 -4.30
C THR A 236 3.99 -6.98 -5.28
N SER A 237 4.65 -7.99 -5.81
CA SER A 237 4.03 -8.95 -6.74
C SER A 237 4.79 -10.26 -6.77
N GLU A 238 4.10 -11.39 -6.72
CA GLU A 238 4.72 -12.69 -7.01
C GLU A 238 4.61 -13.07 -8.50
N ALA A 239 4.02 -12.19 -9.32
CA ALA A 239 3.76 -12.45 -10.74
C ALA A 239 4.78 -11.81 -11.68
N VAL A 240 5.54 -10.81 -11.21
CA VAL A 240 6.51 -10.10 -12.04
C VAL A 240 7.80 -10.90 -12.16
N THR A 241 8.11 -11.34 -13.38
CA THR A 241 9.29 -12.14 -13.68
C THR A 241 10.17 -11.45 -14.70
N VAL A 242 11.48 -11.42 -14.45
CA VAL A 242 12.50 -11.10 -15.44
C VAL A 242 12.74 -12.33 -16.30
N VAL A 243 12.60 -12.19 -17.62
CA VAL A 243 12.77 -13.28 -18.59
C VAL A 243 13.93 -13.01 -19.54
N HIS A 244 14.53 -14.08 -20.08
CA HIS A 244 15.49 -13.99 -21.17
C HIS A 244 15.26 -15.11 -22.20
N GLY A 245 15.02 -14.75 -23.46
CA GLY A 245 14.64 -15.69 -24.52
C GLY A 245 13.39 -16.49 -24.14
N GLY A 246 12.43 -15.87 -23.45
CA GLY A 246 11.24 -16.51 -22.89
C GLY A 246 11.47 -17.41 -21.67
N ALA A 247 12.69 -17.54 -21.15
CA ALA A 247 12.98 -18.33 -19.95
C ALA A 247 12.99 -17.45 -18.69
N PRO A 248 12.30 -17.84 -17.60
CA PRO A 248 12.27 -17.07 -16.36
C PRO A 248 13.61 -17.12 -15.63
N LEU A 249 14.08 -15.95 -15.17
CA LEU A 249 15.35 -15.78 -14.48
C LEU A 249 15.19 -15.35 -13.03
N VAL A 250 14.36 -14.34 -12.77
CA VAL A 250 14.19 -13.75 -11.44
C VAL A 250 12.74 -13.32 -11.25
N GLU A 251 12.13 -13.72 -10.15
CA GLU A 251 10.85 -13.19 -9.69
C GLU A 251 11.11 -11.97 -8.79
N LEU A 252 10.52 -10.83 -9.14
CA LEU A 252 10.65 -9.57 -8.43
C LEU A 252 9.51 -9.45 -7.41
N VAL A 253 9.78 -9.83 -6.17
CA VAL A 253 8.73 -9.94 -5.14
C VAL A 253 8.37 -8.58 -4.54
N GLU A 254 9.37 -7.76 -4.25
CA GLU A 254 9.17 -6.45 -3.62
C GLU A 254 10.19 -5.44 -4.14
N ILE A 255 9.69 -4.44 -4.84
CA ILE A 255 10.44 -3.32 -5.41
C ILE A 255 10.04 -2.06 -4.67
N ARG A 256 11.01 -1.30 -4.18
CA ARG A 256 10.78 0.00 -3.56
C ARG A 256 11.42 1.08 -4.41
N VAL A 257 10.65 2.09 -4.75
CA VAL A 257 11.10 3.31 -5.41
C VAL A 257 11.06 4.44 -4.39
N ASP A 258 12.21 4.99 -4.05
CA ASP A 258 12.31 6.15 -3.15
C ASP A 258 12.21 7.46 -3.95
N ARG A 259 11.84 8.52 -3.25
CA ARG A 259 12.00 9.89 -3.77
C ARG A 259 13.46 10.11 -4.21
N GLY A 260 13.65 10.74 -5.37
CA GLY A 260 14.93 10.83 -6.09
C GLY A 260 15.11 9.75 -7.15
N GLY A 261 14.14 8.83 -7.30
CA GLY A 261 14.16 7.75 -8.28
C GLY A 261 15.20 6.66 -7.96
N GLY A 262 15.59 6.53 -6.69
CA GLY A 262 16.35 5.38 -6.21
C GLY A 262 15.46 4.14 -6.20
N VAL A 263 16.00 2.99 -6.58
CA VAL A 263 15.26 1.72 -6.58
C VAL A 263 16.01 0.71 -5.73
N ALA A 264 15.29 0.04 -4.84
CA ALA A 264 15.78 -1.04 -4.02
C ALA A 264 14.91 -2.28 -4.20
N LEU A 265 15.54 -3.45 -4.32
CA LEU A 265 14.87 -4.73 -4.40
C LEU A 265 14.95 -5.41 -3.03
N SER A 266 13.90 -5.25 -2.23
CA SER A 266 13.83 -5.80 -0.87
C SER A 266 13.79 -7.33 -0.89
N ARG A 267 13.06 -7.90 -1.86
CA ARG A 267 12.84 -9.35 -1.96
C ARG A 267 12.81 -9.80 -3.42
N MET A 268 13.53 -10.89 -3.71
CA MET A 268 13.54 -11.53 -5.02
C MET A 268 13.72 -13.04 -4.86
N ARG A 269 13.27 -13.82 -5.86
CA ARG A 269 13.55 -15.26 -5.97
C ARG A 269 14.24 -15.52 -7.30
N LEU A 270 15.38 -16.22 -7.26
CA LEU A 270 16.01 -16.71 -8.49
C LEU A 270 15.16 -17.86 -9.05
N ARG A 271 15.13 -18.00 -10.38
CA ARG A 271 14.40 -19.05 -11.11
C ARG A 271 15.30 -19.68 -12.17
N GLY A 272 14.95 -20.89 -12.59
CA GLY A 272 15.57 -21.57 -13.73
C GLY A 272 17.09 -21.71 -13.60
N ALA A 273 17.82 -21.33 -14.64
CA ALA A 273 19.28 -21.47 -14.67
C ALA A 273 20.00 -20.71 -13.53
N LEU A 274 19.43 -19.60 -13.03
CA LEU A 274 20.04 -18.87 -11.90
C LEU A 274 19.81 -19.57 -10.56
N GLU A 275 18.69 -20.25 -10.41
CA GLU A 275 18.40 -21.10 -9.24
C GLU A 275 19.32 -22.32 -9.22
N GLU A 276 19.46 -23.00 -10.37
CA GLU A 276 20.39 -24.12 -10.53
C GLU A 276 21.85 -23.71 -10.24
N VAL A 277 22.28 -22.56 -10.77
CA VAL A 277 23.65 -22.04 -10.58
C VAL A 277 23.88 -21.56 -9.14
N SER A 278 22.87 -21.00 -8.49
CA SER A 278 22.93 -20.71 -7.04
C SER A 278 23.01 -21.99 -6.21
N GLY A 279 22.46 -23.11 -6.70
CA GLY A 279 22.56 -24.42 -6.07
C GLY A 279 23.83 -25.22 -6.41
N LEU A 280 24.61 -24.80 -7.42
CA LEU A 280 25.77 -25.53 -7.98
C LEU A 280 27.13 -24.81 -7.83
N GLU A 281 27.21 -23.76 -7.01
CA GLU A 281 28.37 -22.89 -6.74
C GLU A 281 29.74 -23.32 -7.32
N SER A 282 30.00 -22.92 -8.57
CA SER A 282 31.34 -22.87 -9.16
C SER A 282 31.54 -21.52 -9.82
N LEU A 283 32.21 -20.64 -9.06
CA LEU A 283 32.49 -19.21 -9.30
C LEU A 283 32.92 -18.85 -10.74
N VAL A 284 33.48 -19.79 -11.50
CA VAL A 284 34.09 -19.54 -12.82
C VAL A 284 33.06 -19.43 -13.95
N ARG A 285 31.86 -20.04 -13.84
CA ARG A 285 30.83 -19.95 -14.90
C ARG A 285 29.88 -18.76 -14.76
N VAL A 286 29.75 -18.20 -13.55
CA VAL A 286 28.85 -17.07 -13.28
C VAL A 286 29.33 -15.80 -13.97
N VAL A 287 30.63 -15.54 -13.97
CA VAL A 287 31.21 -14.39 -14.68
C VAL A 287 30.98 -14.54 -16.19
N ALA A 288 31.17 -15.74 -16.75
CA ALA A 288 30.92 -15.97 -18.18
C ALA A 288 29.42 -15.85 -18.59
N GLY A 289 28.50 -16.24 -17.71
CA GLY A 289 27.05 -16.15 -17.95
C GLY A 289 26.51 -14.72 -17.84
N VAL A 290 26.97 -13.95 -16.84
CA VAL A 290 26.60 -12.54 -16.66
C VAL A 290 27.28 -11.63 -17.70
N VAL A 291 28.50 -11.97 -18.17
CA VAL A 291 29.20 -11.23 -19.24
C VAL A 291 28.49 -11.39 -20.59
N ARG A 292 27.82 -12.52 -20.84
CA ARG A 292 26.93 -12.69 -22.01
C ARG A 292 25.67 -11.82 -21.94
N PHE A 293 25.25 -11.42 -20.74
CA PHE A 293 24.10 -10.55 -20.50
C PHE A 293 24.36 -9.08 -20.88
N ALA A 294 25.63 -8.68 -21.09
CA ALA A 294 26.03 -7.27 -21.15
C ALA A 294 26.68 -6.82 -22.47
N GLY A 295 26.83 -7.69 -23.48
CA GLY A 295 27.36 -7.32 -24.80
C GLY A 295 28.73 -6.62 -24.80
N SER A 296 29.52 -6.73 -23.72
CA SER A 296 30.78 -5.99 -23.52
C SER A 296 31.89 -6.94 -23.08
N GLU A 297 33.07 -6.79 -23.70
CA GLU A 297 34.31 -7.47 -23.31
C GLU A 297 34.89 -6.80 -22.07
N VAL A 298 34.68 -7.41 -20.90
CA VAL A 298 35.38 -7.02 -19.66
C VAL A 298 36.42 -8.09 -19.35
N PRO A 299 37.69 -7.73 -19.06
CA PRO A 299 38.76 -8.68 -18.80
C PRO A 299 38.50 -9.51 -17.54
N LEU A 300 38.88 -10.80 -17.59
CA LEU A 300 38.63 -11.85 -16.59
C LEU A 300 39.40 -11.69 -15.26
N ASP A 301 40.30 -10.72 -15.15
CA ASP A 301 41.20 -10.53 -14.01
C ASP A 301 40.52 -10.21 -12.65
N PRO A 302 39.38 -9.50 -12.55
CA PRO A 302 38.73 -9.22 -11.27
C PRO A 302 38.19 -10.47 -10.56
N GLY A 303 37.82 -11.51 -11.32
CA GLY A 303 37.31 -12.77 -10.77
C GLY A 303 38.40 -13.62 -10.10
N LEU A 304 39.64 -13.53 -10.60
CA LEU A 304 40.80 -14.21 -10.04
C LEU A 304 41.32 -13.54 -8.76
N ALA A 305 41.25 -12.21 -8.68
CA ALA A 305 41.64 -11.45 -7.48
C ALA A 305 40.69 -11.69 -6.29
N LEU A 306 39.41 -11.97 -6.56
CA LEU A 306 38.40 -12.20 -5.52
C LEU A 306 38.41 -13.63 -4.96
N ALA A 307 38.75 -14.62 -5.79
CA ALA A 307 38.90 -16.02 -5.37
C ALA A 307 40.05 -16.21 -4.35
N ALA A 308 41.02 -15.28 -4.31
CA ALA A 308 42.11 -15.27 -3.36
C ALA A 308 41.73 -14.72 -1.96
N ALA A 309 40.53 -14.13 -1.79
CA ALA A 309 40.12 -13.43 -0.56
C ALA A 309 39.42 -14.29 0.51
N GLY A 310 39.27 -15.61 0.29
CA GLY A 310 39.00 -16.59 1.35
C GLY A 310 37.57 -17.17 1.41
N PRO A 311 37.39 -18.30 2.13
CA PRO A 311 36.27 -19.24 1.99
C PRO A 311 34.99 -18.86 2.76
N ALA A 312 34.90 -17.64 3.29
CA ALA A 312 33.79 -17.22 4.15
C ALA A 312 32.77 -16.27 3.46
N SER A 313 32.93 -15.99 2.16
CA SER A 313 32.06 -15.08 1.37
C SER A 313 30.97 -15.82 0.57
N GLU A 314 30.60 -17.02 1.00
CA GLU A 314 30.15 -18.15 0.17
C GLU A 314 28.63 -18.31 -0.03
N ALA A 315 27.81 -17.24 -0.12
CA ALA A 315 26.40 -17.40 -0.57
C ALA A 315 25.68 -16.09 -0.98
N THR A 316 26.31 -14.92 -0.81
CA THR A 316 25.64 -13.62 -0.96
C THR A 316 26.05 -12.84 -2.20
N LEU A 317 27.12 -13.26 -2.88
CA LEU A 317 27.73 -12.51 -3.99
C LEU A 317 26.89 -12.56 -5.27
N VAL A 318 26.43 -13.74 -5.69
CA VAL A 318 25.64 -13.88 -6.92
C VAL A 318 24.28 -13.18 -6.78
N PRO A 319 23.49 -13.41 -5.70
CA PRO A 319 22.28 -12.64 -5.47
C PRO A 319 22.56 -11.14 -5.33
N GLY A 320 23.66 -10.74 -4.70
CA GLY A 320 24.01 -9.32 -4.51
C GLY A 320 24.38 -8.59 -5.81
N LEU A 321 25.14 -9.23 -6.70
CA LEU A 321 25.53 -8.66 -7.99
C LEU A 321 24.34 -8.59 -8.95
N VAL A 322 23.55 -9.67 -9.04
CA VAL A 322 22.32 -9.70 -9.84
C VAL A 322 21.34 -8.65 -9.36
N ARG A 323 21.15 -8.55 -8.03
CA ARG A 323 20.32 -7.52 -7.40
C ARG A 323 20.77 -6.11 -7.81
N ARG A 324 22.03 -5.74 -7.59
CA ARG A 324 22.53 -4.39 -7.91
C ARG A 324 22.33 -4.05 -9.38
N LYS A 325 22.60 -4.99 -10.28
CA LYS A 325 22.42 -4.74 -11.72
C LYS A 325 20.95 -4.55 -12.09
N ILE A 326 20.05 -5.34 -11.51
CA ILE A 326 18.61 -5.17 -11.67
C ILE A 326 18.17 -3.82 -11.10
N GLU A 327 18.63 -3.45 -9.90
CA GLU A 327 18.34 -2.15 -9.27
C GLU A 327 18.81 -0.97 -10.14
N ASP A 328 20.01 -1.01 -10.72
CA ASP A 328 20.53 0.03 -11.61
C ASP A 328 19.67 0.20 -12.87
N VAL A 329 19.32 -0.92 -13.52
CA VAL A 329 18.50 -0.92 -14.74
C VAL A 329 17.07 -0.46 -14.42
N LEU A 330 16.48 -0.93 -13.32
CA LEU A 330 15.16 -0.49 -12.87
C LEU A 330 15.18 1.00 -12.51
N ALA A 331 16.22 1.51 -11.84
CA ALA A 331 16.34 2.92 -11.52
C ALA A 331 16.43 3.78 -12.79
N GLU A 332 17.24 3.39 -13.77
CA GLU A 332 17.27 4.07 -15.07
C GLU A 332 15.92 4.04 -15.79
N GLY A 333 15.28 2.86 -15.82
CA GLY A 333 13.95 2.66 -16.40
C GLY A 333 12.88 3.51 -15.75
N VAL A 334 12.84 3.56 -14.41
CA VAL A 334 11.92 4.41 -13.63
C VAL A 334 12.16 5.89 -13.96
N ARG A 335 13.41 6.35 -13.94
CA ARG A 335 13.72 7.77 -14.28
C ARG A 335 13.35 8.11 -15.72
N LYS A 336 13.50 7.17 -16.65
CA LYS A 336 13.07 7.35 -18.04
C LYS A 336 11.55 7.43 -18.13
N LEU A 337 10.83 6.49 -17.52
CA LEU A 337 9.37 6.44 -17.50
C LEU A 337 8.77 7.72 -16.89
N VAL A 338 9.32 8.18 -15.75
CA VAL A 338 8.91 9.42 -15.11
C VAL A 338 9.12 10.64 -16.01
N ARG A 339 10.21 10.69 -16.78
CA ARG A 339 10.47 11.79 -17.72
C ARG A 339 9.57 11.73 -18.96
N GLU A 340 9.35 10.55 -19.52
CA GLU A 340 8.54 10.34 -20.72
C GLU A 340 7.04 10.54 -20.43
N HIS A 341 6.60 10.18 -19.23
CA HIS A 341 5.20 10.26 -18.79
C HIS A 341 4.99 11.31 -17.70
N ALA A 342 5.84 12.34 -17.64
CA ALA A 342 5.83 13.38 -16.62
C ALA A 342 4.44 14.00 -16.39
N SER A 343 3.70 14.25 -17.46
CA SER A 343 2.36 14.87 -17.44
C SER A 343 1.22 13.86 -17.69
N SER A 344 1.45 12.56 -17.45
CA SER A 344 0.45 11.51 -17.70
C SER A 344 -0.74 11.57 -16.75
N ILE A 345 -0.54 12.08 -15.53
CA ILE A 345 -1.61 12.34 -14.58
C ILE A 345 -1.99 13.81 -14.70
N PRO A 346 -3.23 14.15 -15.11
CA PRO A 346 -3.59 15.54 -15.32
C PRO A 346 -3.46 16.35 -14.03
N GLY A 347 -2.82 17.51 -14.11
CA GLY A 347 -2.59 18.39 -12.98
C GLY A 347 -1.45 17.96 -12.04
N LEU A 348 -0.63 16.96 -12.42
CA LEU A 348 0.58 16.55 -11.70
C LEU A 348 1.77 16.42 -12.67
N ASP A 349 2.95 16.81 -12.21
CA ASP A 349 4.23 16.49 -12.85
C ASP A 349 4.96 15.42 -12.04
N LEU A 350 5.09 14.21 -12.59
CA LEU A 350 5.75 13.09 -11.91
C LEU A 350 7.21 13.39 -11.55
N ARG A 351 7.90 14.26 -12.28
CA ARG A 351 9.28 14.66 -11.98
C ARG A 351 9.36 15.44 -10.69
N ASP A 352 8.42 16.37 -10.49
CA ASP A 352 8.34 17.17 -9.27
C ASP A 352 7.90 16.32 -8.07
N VAL A 353 6.95 15.40 -8.29
CA VAL A 353 6.42 14.50 -7.26
C VAL A 353 7.49 13.52 -6.76
N LEU A 354 8.24 12.90 -7.69
CA LEU A 354 9.29 11.95 -7.34
C LEU A 354 10.66 12.61 -7.14
N ALA A 355 10.81 13.90 -7.41
CA ALA A 355 12.07 14.65 -7.40
C ALA A 355 13.17 14.00 -8.26
N VAL A 356 12.83 13.68 -9.52
CA VAL A 356 13.68 12.94 -10.49
C VAL A 356 14.15 13.80 -11.65
#